data_AF-A0A527D7G8-F1
#
_entry.id   AF-A0A527D7G8-F1
#
_cell.length_a   1.000
_cell.length_b   1.000
_cell.length_c   1.000
_cell.angle_alpha   90.00
_cell.angle_beta   90.00
_cell.angle_gamma   90.00
#
_symmetry.space_group_name_H-M   'P 1'
#
loop_
_entity.id
_entity.type
_entity.pdbx_description
1 polymer ?
#
loop_
_entity_poly.entity_id
_entity_poly.type
_entity_poly.pdbx_seq_one_letter_code
_entity_poly.pdbx_strand_id
1 'polypeptide(L)'
;MATELPTTDIRISTEAIRRRKGGTPIVCLTAYTYPVARLLDDHVDLLLVGDSVAMVLHGHTTTLGASLEMMIAHGQAVIRGSIKACVVVDLPASTYEDSATQAVASARRVVDETG
;
A
#
# COMPACT_ATOMS: atom_id res chain seq x y z
N MET A 1 -22.47 -1.09 29.38
CA MET A 1 -21.36 -0.12 29.29
C MET A 1 -20.22 -0.79 28.56
N ALA A 2 -20.08 -0.53 27.26
CA ALA A 2 -18.86 -0.89 26.55
C ALA A 2 -17.85 0.22 26.81
N THR A 3 -16.76 -0.12 27.48
CA THR A 3 -15.67 0.82 27.76
C THR A 3 -15.00 1.12 26.42
N GLU A 4 -15.22 2.33 25.88
CA GLU A 4 -14.46 2.82 24.74
C GLU A 4 -12.98 2.90 25.15
N LEU A 5 -12.15 2.09 24.48
CA LEU A 5 -10.70 2.23 24.53
C LEU A 5 -10.34 3.53 23.79
N PRO A 6 -9.31 4.27 24.23
CA PRO A 6 -8.85 5.44 23.50
C PRO A 6 -8.40 4.99 22.10
N THR A 7 -9.09 5.44 21.05
CA THR A 7 -8.67 5.23 19.67
C THR A 7 -7.51 6.19 19.39
N THR A 8 -6.32 5.86 19.87
CA THR A 8 -5.13 6.31 19.17
C THR A 8 -5.29 5.74 17.76
N ASP A 9 -5.43 6.61 16.75
CA ASP A 9 -5.56 6.20 15.34
C ASP A 9 -4.27 5.48 14.91
N ILE A 10 -4.17 4.21 15.25
CA ILE A 10 -3.06 3.34 14.89
C ILE A 10 -3.45 2.70 13.57
N ARG A 11 -2.67 2.99 12.54
CA ARG A 11 -2.75 2.32 11.25
C ARG A 11 -2.91 0.80 11.42
N ILE A 12 -3.87 0.20 10.72
CA ILE A 12 -4.13 -1.24 10.74
C ILE A 12 -2.84 -1.98 10.41
N SER A 13 -2.41 -2.85 11.33
CA SER A 13 -1.17 -3.61 11.18
C SER A 13 -1.39 -4.87 10.34
N THR A 14 -0.30 -5.38 9.76
CA THR A 14 -0.30 -6.68 9.05
C THR A 14 -0.74 -7.83 9.96
N GLU A 15 -0.47 -7.75 11.28
CA GLU A 15 -0.95 -8.72 12.27
C GLU A 15 -2.47 -8.63 12.48
N ALA A 16 -3.04 -7.42 12.53
CA ALA A 16 -4.49 -7.24 12.64
C ALA A 16 -5.21 -7.80 11.40
N ILE A 17 -4.64 -7.58 10.21
CA ILE A 17 -5.09 -8.20 8.95
C ILE A 17 -5.02 -9.73 9.04
N ARG A 18 -3.87 -10.28 9.47
CA ARG A 18 -3.67 -11.74 9.56
C ARG A 18 -4.69 -12.42 10.47
N ARG A 19 -5.06 -11.80 11.59
CA ARG A 19 -6.04 -12.34 12.56
C ARG A 19 -7.45 -12.49 12.01
N ARG A 20 -7.80 -11.78 10.93
CA ARG A 20 -9.13 -11.88 10.29
C ARG A 20 -9.27 -13.06 9.33
N LYS A 21 -8.22 -13.84 9.11
CA LYS A 21 -8.26 -15.00 8.21
C LYS A 21 -9.38 -15.98 8.62
N GLY A 22 -10.31 -16.24 7.69
CA GLY A 22 -11.47 -17.12 7.92
C GLY A 22 -12.64 -16.45 8.66
N GLY A 23 -12.52 -15.17 9.03
CA GLY A 23 -13.58 -14.36 9.62
C GLY A 23 -14.12 -13.31 8.64
N THR A 24 -14.26 -12.07 9.14
CA THR A 24 -14.79 -10.94 8.35
C THR A 24 -13.90 -10.63 7.14
N PRO A 25 -14.46 -10.62 5.90
CA PRO A 25 -13.72 -10.26 4.69
C PRO A 25 -13.02 -8.89 4.80
N ILE A 26 -11.85 -8.78 4.20
CA ILE A 26 -11.02 -7.56 4.18
C ILE A 26 -11.40 -6.73 2.97
N VAL A 27 -11.61 -5.43 3.16
CA VAL A 27 -11.83 -4.47 2.07
C VAL A 27 -10.48 -3.88 1.64
N CYS A 28 -10.09 -4.15 0.40
CA CYS A 28 -8.86 -3.64 -0.21
C CYS A 28 -9.21 -2.85 -1.47
N LEU A 29 -8.67 -1.64 -1.60
CA LEU A 29 -8.75 -0.87 -2.84
C LEU A 29 -7.37 -0.33 -3.21
N THR A 30 -7.15 -0.15 -4.50
CA THR A 30 -5.96 0.53 -4.99
C THR A 30 -6.04 2.03 -4.75
N ALA A 31 -4.94 2.65 -4.36
CA ALA A 31 -4.80 4.10 -4.31
C ALA A 31 -3.40 4.50 -4.77
N TYR A 32 -3.30 5.67 -5.41
CA TYR A 32 -2.05 6.15 -6.00
C TYR A 32 -1.77 7.63 -5.69
N THR A 33 -2.73 8.34 -5.11
CA THR A 33 -2.62 9.78 -4.86
C THR A 33 -3.13 10.14 -3.48
N TYR A 34 -2.60 11.23 -2.94
CA TYR A 34 -2.99 11.77 -1.64
C TYR A 34 -4.51 11.99 -1.47
N PRO A 35 -5.23 12.69 -2.37
CA PRO A 35 -6.65 12.94 -2.17
C PRO A 35 -7.50 11.67 -2.23
N VAL A 36 -7.12 10.71 -3.07
CA VAL A 36 -7.82 9.42 -3.17
C VAL A 36 -7.58 8.58 -1.92
N ALA A 37 -6.34 8.50 -1.42
CA ALA A 37 -6.03 7.81 -0.18
C ALA A 37 -6.84 8.38 1.00
N ARG A 38 -6.91 9.72 1.12
CA ARG A 38 -7.72 10.38 2.16
C ARG A 38 -9.20 10.07 2.07
N LEU A 39 -9.74 10.00 0.86
CA LEU A 39 -11.16 9.69 0.64
C LEU A 39 -11.48 8.25 1.04
N LEU A 40 -10.55 7.32 0.80
CA LEU A 40 -10.77 5.89 1.00
C LEU A 40 -10.41 5.39 2.41
N ASP A 41 -9.58 6.13 3.16
CA ASP A 41 -8.94 5.65 4.40
C ASP A 41 -9.92 5.13 5.46
N ASP A 42 -11.09 5.76 5.60
CA ASP A 42 -12.14 5.35 6.55
C ASP A 42 -13.04 4.20 6.03
N HIS A 43 -12.85 3.79 4.78
CA HIS A 43 -13.72 2.84 4.09
C HIS A 43 -13.04 1.52 3.73
N VAL A 44 -11.72 1.43 3.91
CA VAL A 44 -10.93 0.26 3.55
C VAL A 44 -10.05 -0.20 4.70
N ASP A 45 -9.78 -1.49 4.72
CA ASP A 45 -8.81 -2.08 5.64
C ASP A 45 -7.38 -1.96 5.10
N LEU A 46 -7.25 -1.94 3.77
CA LEU A 46 -5.98 -1.95 3.05
C LEU A 46 -6.03 -1.03 1.81
N LEU A 47 -4.99 -0.21 1.66
CA LEU A 47 -4.71 0.57 0.47
C LEU A 47 -3.52 -0.04 -0.27
N LEU A 48 -3.74 -0.42 -1.53
CA LEU A 48 -2.70 -0.99 -2.39
C LEU A 48 -2.17 0.05 -3.38
N VAL A 49 -0.89 0.39 -3.26
CA VAL A 49 -0.14 1.12 -4.29
C VAL A 49 0.42 0.09 -5.27
N GLY A 50 -0.42 -0.29 -6.23
CA GLY A 50 -0.09 -1.33 -7.20
C GLY A 50 0.57 -0.82 -8.47
N ASP A 51 1.30 -1.72 -9.15
CA ASP A 51 1.98 -1.46 -10.43
C ASP A 51 1.00 -1.05 -11.57
N SER A 52 -0.28 -1.40 -11.42
CA SER A 52 -1.43 -0.92 -12.21
C SER A 52 -1.44 0.60 -12.41
N VAL A 53 -0.81 1.38 -11.52
CA VAL A 53 -0.62 2.84 -11.69
C VAL A 53 0.01 3.20 -13.03
N ALA A 54 0.91 2.36 -13.56
CA ALA A 54 1.51 2.55 -14.88
C ALA A 54 0.44 2.61 -15.99
N MET A 55 -0.61 1.81 -15.87
CA MET A 55 -1.71 1.79 -16.83
C MET A 55 -2.72 2.90 -16.54
N VAL A 56 -3.22 2.97 -15.31
CA VAL A 56 -4.39 3.81 -14.99
C VAL A 56 -4.06 5.29 -14.84
N LEU A 57 -2.83 5.64 -14.44
CA LEU A 57 -2.39 7.03 -14.28
C LEU A 57 -1.40 7.46 -15.37
N HIS A 58 -0.52 6.55 -15.82
CA HIS A 58 0.52 6.88 -16.81
C HIS A 58 0.20 6.39 -18.24
N GLY A 59 -0.93 5.69 -18.45
CA GLY A 59 -1.41 5.33 -19.78
C GLY A 59 -0.57 4.25 -20.50
N HIS A 60 0.27 3.51 -19.78
CA HIS A 60 0.99 2.37 -20.35
C HIS A 60 0.03 1.25 -20.75
N THR A 61 0.41 0.46 -21.76
CA THR A 61 -0.39 -0.69 -22.21
C THR A 61 -0.37 -1.85 -21.22
N THR A 62 0.70 -1.99 -20.45
CA THR A 62 0.91 -3.04 -19.44
C THR A 62 1.57 -2.45 -18.19
N THR A 63 1.65 -3.22 -17.11
CA THR A 63 2.33 -2.80 -15.87
C THR A 63 3.85 -2.89 -15.93
N LEU A 64 4.43 -3.50 -16.98
CA LEU A 64 5.89 -3.67 -17.12
C LEU A 64 6.67 -2.34 -17.19
N GLY A 65 6.00 -1.22 -17.50
CA GLY A 65 6.62 0.10 -17.47
C GLY A 65 6.62 0.77 -16.10
N ALA A 66 6.11 0.12 -15.04
CA ALA A 66 6.21 0.62 -13.68
C ALA A 66 7.67 0.54 -13.20
N SER A 67 8.21 1.66 -12.71
CA SER A 67 9.53 1.70 -12.10
C SER A 67 9.45 1.68 -10.57
N LEU A 68 10.54 1.31 -9.90
CA LEU A 68 10.62 1.39 -8.44
C LEU A 68 10.39 2.82 -7.93
N GLU A 69 10.93 3.81 -8.65
CA GLU A 69 10.73 5.24 -8.36
C GLU A 69 9.26 5.66 -8.45
N MET A 70 8.52 5.11 -9.41
CA MET A 70 7.08 5.32 -9.54
C MET A 70 6.33 4.76 -8.32
N MET A 71 6.68 3.53 -7.89
CA MET A 71 6.07 2.93 -6.69
C MET A 71 6.38 3.75 -5.43
N ILE A 72 7.63 4.22 -5.27
CA ILE A 72 8.03 5.05 -4.13
C ILE A 72 7.26 6.38 -4.15
N ALA A 73 7.22 7.09 -5.28
CA ALA A 73 6.55 8.39 -5.38
C ALA A 73 5.04 8.30 -5.08
N HIS A 74 4.36 7.29 -5.62
CA HIS A 74 2.94 7.05 -5.35
C HIS A 74 2.73 6.52 -3.92
N GLY A 75 3.63 5.68 -3.41
CA GLY A 75 3.67 5.20 -2.03
C GLY A 75 3.70 6.34 -1.03
N GLN A 76 4.65 7.27 -1.19
CA GLN A 76 4.74 8.49 -0.39
C GLN A 76 3.44 9.32 -0.40
N ALA A 77 2.80 9.46 -1.56
CA ALA A 77 1.55 10.21 -1.67
C ALA A 77 0.42 9.54 -0.88
N VAL A 78 0.32 8.21 -0.94
CA VAL A 78 -0.70 7.43 -0.23
C VAL A 78 -0.44 7.37 1.27
N ILE A 79 0.82 7.16 1.70
CA ILE A 79 1.21 7.19 3.11
C ILE A 79 0.85 8.52 3.76
N ARG A 80 1.07 9.65 3.07
CA ARG A 80 0.66 10.98 3.55
C ARG A 80 -0.87 11.15 3.64
N GLY A 81 -1.62 10.44 2.80
CA GLY A 81 -3.07 10.55 2.72
C GLY A 81 -3.84 9.56 3.59
N SER A 82 -3.19 8.51 4.08
CA SER A 82 -3.81 7.49 4.93
C SER A 82 -3.38 7.66 6.39
N ILE A 83 -4.29 7.47 7.33
CA ILE A 83 -4.01 7.46 8.77
C ILE A 83 -4.36 6.08 9.35
N LYS A 84 -5.46 5.45 8.89
CA LYS A 84 -6.01 4.21 9.43
C LYS A 84 -5.71 2.97 8.59
N ALA A 85 -5.87 3.02 7.27
CA ALA A 85 -5.76 1.82 6.44
C ALA A 85 -4.32 1.27 6.41
N CYS A 86 -4.18 -0.06 6.34
CA CYS A 86 -2.89 -0.69 6.08
C CYS A 86 -2.41 -0.32 4.68
N VAL A 87 -1.24 0.30 4.53
CA VAL A 87 -0.71 0.66 3.20
C VAL A 87 0.26 -0.41 2.74
N VAL A 88 0.05 -0.94 1.53
CA VAL A 88 0.92 -1.89 0.85
C VAL A 88 1.39 -1.28 -0.46
N VAL A 89 2.67 -1.46 -0.78
CA VAL A 89 3.27 -0.98 -2.02
C VAL A 89 3.85 -2.18 -2.77
N ASP A 90 3.50 -2.32 -4.05
CA ASP A 90 4.02 -3.40 -4.88
C ASP A 90 5.51 -3.20 -5.19
N LEU A 91 6.22 -4.32 -5.33
CA LEU A 91 7.49 -4.33 -6.05
C LEU A 91 7.20 -4.49 -7.54
N PRO A 92 7.62 -3.56 -8.40
CA PRO A 92 7.33 -3.65 -9.83
C PRO A 92 8.23 -4.71 -10.49
N ALA A 93 7.87 -5.12 -11.71
CA ALA A 93 8.65 -6.10 -12.46
C ALA A 93 10.14 -5.68 -12.60
N SER A 94 11.03 -6.67 -12.69
CA SER A 94 12.50 -6.55 -12.72
C SER A 94 13.14 -6.00 -11.44
N THR A 95 12.44 -5.99 -10.31
CA THR A 95 12.98 -5.50 -9.02
C THR A 95 13.09 -6.58 -7.95
N TYR A 96 12.66 -7.81 -8.21
CA TYR A 96 12.66 -8.88 -7.21
C TYR A 96 12.93 -10.30 -7.76
N GLU A 97 12.93 -10.47 -9.08
CA GLU A 97 12.93 -11.76 -9.74
C GLU A 97 14.32 -12.42 -9.79
N ASP A 98 15.40 -11.65 -9.79
CA ASP A 98 16.75 -12.20 -9.99
C ASP A 98 17.25 -12.93 -8.74
N SER A 99 16.88 -12.46 -7.54
CA SER A 99 17.24 -13.11 -6.28
C SER A 99 16.46 -12.59 -5.09
N ALA A 100 16.39 -13.40 -4.02
CA ALA A 100 15.87 -12.95 -2.72
C ALA A 100 16.62 -11.72 -2.17
N THR A 101 17.92 -11.61 -2.44
CA THR A 101 18.73 -10.45 -2.03
C THR A 101 18.28 -9.17 -2.74
N GLN A 102 18.02 -9.24 -4.05
CA GLN A 102 17.47 -8.12 -4.82
C GLN A 102 16.08 -7.74 -4.30
N ALA A 103 15.19 -8.72 -4.11
CA ALA A 103 13.84 -8.49 -3.60
C ALA A 103 13.85 -7.76 -2.25
N VAL A 104 14.70 -8.20 -1.31
CA VAL A 104 14.86 -7.56 -0.01
C VAL A 104 15.45 -6.15 -0.13
N ALA A 105 16.42 -5.94 -1.02
CA ALA A 105 17.00 -4.62 -1.26
C ALA A 105 15.95 -3.63 -1.81
N SER A 106 15.15 -4.04 -2.80
CA SER A 106 14.05 -3.24 -3.35
C SER A 106 12.96 -2.96 -2.31
N ALA A 107 12.55 -3.96 -1.53
CA ALA A 107 11.58 -3.79 -0.45
C ALA A 107 12.06 -2.81 0.63
N ARG A 108 13.34 -2.88 1.02
CA ARG A 108 13.93 -1.93 1.96
C ARG A 108 13.86 -0.51 1.43
N ARG A 109 14.25 -0.30 0.17
CA ARG A 109 14.12 1.02 -0.48
C ARG A 109 12.69 1.54 -0.42
N VAL A 110 11.71 0.71 -0.77
CA VAL A 110 10.30 1.10 -0.70
C VAL A 110 9.93 1.52 0.73
N VAL A 111 10.19 0.69 1.74
CA VAL A 111 9.85 1.00 3.14
C VAL A 111 10.55 2.26 3.63
N ASP A 112 11.85 2.39 3.39
CA ASP A 112 12.67 3.51 3.88
C ASP A 112 12.30 4.84 3.20
N GLU A 113 11.94 4.80 1.92
CA GLU A 113 11.69 6.00 1.12
C GLU A 113 10.20 6.41 1.08
N THR A 114 9.24 5.51 1.36
CA THR A 114 7.81 5.85 1.37
C THR A 114 7.31 6.43 2.69
N GLY A 115 7.91 6.04 3.81
CA GLY A 115 7.53 6.45 5.16
C GLY A 115 6.68 5.44 5.91
#